data_AF-A0A929K2W1-F1
#
_entry.id   AF-A0A929K2W1-F1
#
_cell.length_a   1.000
_cell.length_b   1.000
_cell.length_c   1.000
_cell.angle_alpha   90.00
_cell.angle_beta   90.00
_cell.angle_gamma   90.00
#
_symmetry.space_group_name_H-M   'P 1'
#
loop_
_entity.id
_entity.type
_entity.pdbx_description
1 polymer ?
#
loop_
_entity_poly.entity_id
_entity_poly.type
_entity_poly.pdbx_seq_one_letter_code
_entity_poly.pdbx_strand_id
1 'polypeptide(L)' 'MKLKVALEPQEEGGYTVYVPSLPGCISQGETSEEALENIKEAIELYLEPDEDELLQYPQLKVMEVMV' A
#
# COMPACT_ATOMS: atom_id res chain seq x y z
N MET A 1 2.84 -8.46 8.18
CA MET A 1 1.60 -7.67 8.20
C MET A 1 0.59 -8.27 7.24
N LYS A 2 -0.70 -8.31 7.59
CA LYS A 2 -1.78 -8.71 6.68
C LYS A 2 -2.80 -7.58 6.60
N LEU A 3 -3.00 -7.05 5.40
CA LEU A 3 -3.96 -5.97 5.16
C LEU A 3 -5.21 -6.50 4.49
N LYS A 4 -6.35 -5.94 4.88
CA LYS A 4 -7.62 -6.15 4.16
C LYS A 4 -7.71 -5.12 3.06
N VAL A 5 -8.21 -5.54 1.90
CA VAL A 5 -8.48 -4.67 0.76
C VAL A 5 -9.94 -4.81 0.35
N ALA A 6 -10.49 -3.76 -0.24
CA ALA A 6 -11.81 -3.77 -0.86
C ALA A 6 -11.62 -3.68 -2.37
N LEU A 7 -12.16 -4.63 -3.13
CA LEU A 7 -12.22 -4.58 -4.58
C LEU A 7 -13.61 -4.13 -5.02
N GLU A 8 -13.64 -3.13 -5.90
CA GLU A 8 -14.84 -2.58 -6.51
C GLU A 8 -14.78 -2.79 -8.03
N PRO A 9 -15.69 -3.60 -8.60
CA PRO A 9 -15.77 -3.77 -10.05
C PRO A 9 -16.25 -2.49 -10.72
N GLN A 10 -15.69 -2.15 -11.88
CA GLN A 10 -16.04 -0.95 -12.65
C GLN A 10 -17.03 -1.25 -13.78
N GLU A 11 -17.84 -0.26 -14.18
CA GLU A 11 -18.88 -0.41 -15.21
C GLU A 11 -18.31 -0.81 -16.58
N GLU A 12 -17.12 -0.31 -16.93
CA GLU A 12 -16.43 -0.58 -18.20
C GLU A 12 -15.56 -1.86 -18.16
N GLY A 13 -15.54 -2.56 -17.01
CA GLY A 13 -14.65 -3.69 -16.74
C GLY A 13 -13.44 -3.30 -15.89
N GLY A 14 -12.75 -4.31 -15.34
CA GLY A 14 -11.67 -4.10 -14.37
C GLY A 14 -12.16 -3.83 -12.95
N TYR A 15 -11.19 -3.51 -12.09
CA TYR A 15 -11.38 -3.32 -10.66
C TYR A 15 -10.60 -2.11 -10.15
N THR A 16 -11.22 -1.34 -9.28
CA THR A 16 -10.53 -0.42 -8.38
C THR A 16 -10.37 -1.11 -7.02
N VAL A 17 -9.23 -0.91 -6.37
CA VAL A 17 -8.92 -1.54 -5.09
C VAL A 17 -8.45 -0.52 -4.09
N TYR A 18 -8.92 -0.67 -2.85
CA TYR A 18 -8.70 0.26 -1.76
C TYR A 18 -8.14 -0.48 -0.55
N VAL A 19 -7.30 0.19 0.23
CA VAL A 19 -6.81 -0.31 1.53
C VAL A 19 -7.43 0.51 2.66
N PRO A 20 -8.50 0.05 3.34
CA PRO A 20 -9.20 0.86 4.35
C PRO A 20 -8.31 1.34 5.51
N SER A 21 -7.25 0.59 5.82
CA SER A 21 -6.29 0.96 6.87
C SER A 21 -5.22 1.97 6.43
N LEU A 22 -5.08 2.24 5.13
CA LEU A 22 -4.11 3.19 4.57
C LEU A 22 -4.86 4.23 3.72
N PRO A 23 -5.38 5.31 4.35
CA PRO A 23 -6.15 6.32 3.64
C PRO A 23 -5.38 6.89 2.44
N GLY A 24 -6.02 6.87 1.27
CA GLY A 24 -5.43 7.33 0.02
C GLY A 24 -4.62 6.28 -0.74
N CYS A 25 -4.36 5.10 -0.17
CA CYS A 25 -3.75 3.98 -0.89
C CYS A 25 -4.82 3.27 -1.76
N ILE A 26 -4.79 3.59 -3.05
CA ILE A 26 -5.76 3.15 -4.05
C ILE A 26 -4.98 2.70 -5.29
N SER A 27 -5.46 1.65 -5.94
CA SER A 27 -4.93 1.18 -7.22
C SER A 27 -6.04 0.60 -8.08
N GLN A 28 -5.70 0.14 -9.28
CA GLN A 28 -6.65 -0.45 -10.23
C GLN A 28 -5.97 -1.49 -11.13
N GLY A 29 -6.77 -2.32 -11.81
CA GLY A 29 -6.31 -3.27 -12.82
C GLY A 29 -7.46 -3.77 -13.69
N GLU A 30 -7.15 -4.31 -14.87
CA GLU A 30 -8.14 -4.90 -15.79
C GLU A 30 -8.71 -6.22 -15.24
N THR A 31 -7.95 -6.89 -14.37
CA THR A 31 -8.37 -8.10 -13.65
C THR A 31 -8.26 -7.92 -12.14
N SER A 32 -8.94 -8.77 -11.37
CA SER A 32 -8.85 -8.74 -9.91
C SER A 32 -7.43 -9.06 -9.43
N GLU A 33 -6.74 -9.96 -10.13
CA GLU A 33 -5.38 -10.37 -9.86
C GLU A 33 -4.41 -9.21 -10.11
N GLU A 34 -4.56 -8.51 -11.22
CA GLU A 34 -3.75 -7.33 -11.54
C GLU A 34 -3.97 -6.19 -10.54
N ALA A 35 -5.22 -5.88 -10.19
CA ALA A 35 -5.52 -4.88 -9.17
C ALA A 35 -4.86 -5.26 -7.82
N LEU A 36 -4.88 -6.55 -7.46
CA LEU A 36 -4.24 -7.06 -6.25
C LEU A 36 -2.70 -7.03 -6.31
N GLU A 37 -2.09 -7.14 -7.47
CA GLU A 37 -0.65 -6.94 -7.64
C GLU A 37 -0.30 -5.45 -7.50
N ASN A 38 -1.01 -4.59 -8.24
CA ASN A 38 -0.75 -3.15 -8.24
C ASN A 38 -0.98 -2.51 -6.86
N ILE A 39 -1.95 -2.98 -6.07
CA ILE A 39 -2.15 -2.45 -4.70
C ILE A 39 -1.05 -2.88 -3.73
N LYS A 40 -0.36 -4.01 -3.95
CA LYS A 40 0.78 -4.40 -3.11
C LYS A 40 1.93 -3.43 -3.28
N GLU A 41 2.25 -3.07 -4.53
CA GLU A 41 3.27 -2.06 -4.82
C GLU A 41 2.91 -0.71 -4.19
N ALA A 42 1.64 -0.30 -4.31
CA ALA A 42 1.16 0.93 -3.68
C ALA A 42 1.24 0.90 -2.14
N ILE A 43 1.01 -0.26 -1.51
CA ILE A 43 1.18 -0.44 -0.06
C ILE A 43 2.65 -0.33 0.34
N GLU A 44 3.55 -0.95 -0.42
CA GLU A 44 4.99 -0.89 -0.17
C GLU A 44 5.49 0.56 -0.22
N LEU A 45 5.12 1.29 -1.27
CA LEU A 45 5.46 2.71 -1.42
C LEU A 45 4.84 3.58 -0.33
N TYR A 46 3.59 3.29 0.09
CA TYR A 46 2.93 4.05 1.15
C TYR A 46 3.61 3.91 2.51
N LEU A 47 4.17 2.73 2.80
CA LEU A 47 4.80 2.40 4.07
C LEU A 47 6.32 2.66 4.08
N GLU A 48 6.90 3.01 2.94
CA GLU A 48 8.32 3.32 2.82
C GLU A 48 8.64 4.59 3.64
N PRO A 49 9.55 4.50 4.63
CA PRO A 49 9.95 5.67 5.40
C PRO A 49 10.83 6.59 4.56
N ASP A 50 10.74 7.89 4.82
CA ASP A 50 11.72 8.85 4.30
C ASP A 50 13.05 8.63 5.03
N GLU A 51 14.02 8.01 4.33
CA GLU A 51 15.33 7.71 4.91
C GLU A 51 16.10 8.99 5.29
N ASP A 52 15.93 10.08 4.53
CA ASP A 52 16.59 11.36 4.82
C ASP A 52 16.03 12.00 6.10
N GLU A 53 14.74 11.79 6.39
CA GLU A 53 14.14 12.20 7.67
C GLU A 53 14.77 11.45 8.85
N LEU A 54 15.01 10.14 8.70
CA LEU A 54 15.61 9.31 9.75
C LEU A 54 17.08 9.71 10.03
N LEU A 55 17.82 10.14 9.00
CA LEU A 55 19.21 10.60 9.14
C LEU A 55 19.36 11.85 10.02
N GLN A 56 18.29 12.64 10.22
CA GLN A 56 18.32 13.82 11.09
C GLN A 56 18.49 13.46 12.57
N TYR A 57 18.27 12.20 12.94
CA TYR A 57 18.31 11.73 14.32
C TYR A 57 19.29 10.55 14.46
N PRO A 58 20.61 10.80 14.40
CA PRO A 58 21.64 9.76 14.31
C PRO A 58 21.70 8.80 15.52
N GLN A 59 21.10 9.18 16.65
CA GLN A 59 21.01 8.35 17.85
C GLN A 59 19.80 7.39 17.87
N LEU A 60 18.88 7.49 16.91
CA LEU A 60 17.72 6.58 16.85
C LEU A 60 18.15 5.19 16.39
N LYS A 61 17.56 4.18 17.02
CA LYS A 61 17.63 2.79 16.57
C LYS A 61 16.35 2.47 15.80
N VAL A 62 16.45 2.39 14.48
CA VAL A 62 15.35 1.97 13.61
C VAL A 62 15.14 0.46 13.78
N MET A 63 13.89 0.03 13.95
CA MET A 63 13.52 -1.37 14.09
C MET A 63 12.22 -1.62 13.34
N GLU A 64 12.20 -2.66 12.52
CA GLU A 64 10.97 -3.15 11.91
C GLU A 64 10.16 -3.96 12.91
N VAL A 65 8.85 -3.73 12.94
CA VAL A 65 7.92 -4.45 13.81
C VAL A 65 6.81 -5.05 12.96
N MET A 66 6.67 -6.36 13.02
CA MET A 66 5.54 -7.06 12.39
C MET A 66 4.36 -7.08 13.36
N VAL A 67 3.23 -6.56 12.88
CA VAL A 67 1.90 -6.67 13.53
C VAL A 67 1.02 -7.70 12.83
#